data_AF-A0A927A822-F1
#
_entry.id   AF-A0A927A822-F1
#
_cell.length_a   1.000
_cell.length_b   1.000
_cell.length_c   1.000
_cell.angle_alpha   90.00
_cell.angle_beta   90.00
_cell.angle_gamma   90.00
#
_symmetry.space_group_name_H-M   'P 1'
#
loop_
_entity.id
_entity.type
_entity.pdbx_description
1 polymer ?
#
loop_
_entity_poly.entity_id
_entity_poly.type
_entity_poly.pdbx_seq_one_letter_code
_entity_poly.pdbx_strand_id
1 'polypeptide(L)'
;MFYEIDELALSELINPLPNALRDKYNLVQLKKAIAHIHFPPNQQSLSAARRRLIFDEFFCLQLRLLQRREALRQVQRDALCHFIYAI
;
A
#
# COMPACT_ATOMS: atom_id res chain seq x y z
N MET A 1 8.15 26.91 -8.83
CA MET A 1 8.05 26.91 -7.35
C MET A 1 7.13 25.78 -6.84
N PHE A 2 7.02 24.65 -7.57
CA PHE A 2 6.36 23.41 -7.11
C PHE A 2 7.31 22.19 -7.21
N TYR A 3 8.56 22.41 -7.65
CA TYR A 3 9.49 21.35 -8.05
C TYR A 3 10.33 20.79 -6.89
N GLU A 4 10.34 21.44 -5.73
CA GLU A 4 11.26 21.07 -4.63
C GLU A 4 10.64 20.16 -3.56
N ILE A 5 9.31 20.07 -3.50
CA ILE A 5 8.65 19.24 -2.47
C ILE A 5 8.66 17.75 -2.84
N ASP A 6 8.77 17.41 -4.13
CA ASP A 6 8.73 16.01 -4.57
C ASP A 6 10.05 15.25 -4.35
N GLU A 7 11.21 15.87 -4.57
CA GLU A 7 12.47 15.10 -4.67
C GLU A 7 13.00 14.62 -3.31
N LEU A 8 12.80 15.41 -2.25
CA LEU A 8 13.15 15.04 -0.88
C LEU A 8 12.17 14.00 -0.30
N ALA A 9 10.86 14.18 -0.55
CA ALA A 9 9.81 13.26 -0.09
C ALA A 9 9.86 11.89 -0.78
N LEU A 10 10.33 11.83 -2.04
CA LEU A 10 10.47 10.57 -2.78
C LEU A 10 11.61 9.70 -2.26
N SER A 11 12.63 10.31 -1.63
CA SER A 11 13.80 9.60 -1.10
C SER A 11 13.46 8.77 0.14
N GLU A 12 12.59 9.29 1.01
CA GLU A 12 12.11 8.64 2.23
C GLU A 12 10.88 7.75 2.02
N LEU A 13 10.33 7.71 0.80
CA LEU A 13 9.20 6.86 0.48
C LEU A 13 9.68 5.39 0.48
N ILE A 14 9.68 4.79 1.66
CA ILE A 14 9.81 3.36 1.89
C ILE A 14 8.90 2.68 0.89
N ASN A 15 9.47 2.02 -0.11
CA ASN A 15 8.70 1.32 -1.13
C ASN A 15 7.97 0.17 -0.43
N PRO A 16 6.66 0.29 -0.17
CA PRO A 16 5.98 -0.60 0.78
C PRO A 16 5.76 -2.01 0.18
N LEU A 17 6.05 -2.16 -1.11
CA LEU A 17 5.82 -3.39 -1.87
C LEU A 17 7.13 -4.17 -2.07
N PRO A 18 7.23 -5.40 -1.54
CA PRO A 18 8.33 -6.32 -1.83
C PRO A 18 8.55 -6.50 -3.33
N ASN A 19 9.82 -6.65 -3.74
CA ASN A 19 10.19 -6.85 -5.15
C ASN A 19 9.44 -8.02 -5.79
N ALA A 20 9.30 -9.14 -5.07
CA ALA A 20 8.56 -10.31 -5.55
C ALA A 20 7.11 -10.00 -5.94
N LEU A 21 6.41 -9.15 -5.18
CA LEU A 21 5.03 -8.75 -5.50
C LEU A 21 5.01 -7.80 -6.69
N ARG A 22 5.95 -6.85 -6.75
CA ARG A 22 6.08 -5.92 -7.87
C ARG A 22 6.29 -6.67 -9.19
N ASP A 23 7.17 -7.67 -9.19
CA ASP A 23 7.50 -8.48 -10.37
C ASP A 23 6.31 -9.39 -10.74
N LYS A 24 5.65 -10.02 -9.75
CA LYS A 24 4.45 -10.84 -9.95
C LYS A 24 3.31 -10.09 -10.67
N TYR A 25 3.09 -8.83 -10.31
CA TYR A 25 2.00 -8.01 -10.87
C TYR A 25 2.45 -7.08 -12.00
N ASN A 26 3.72 -7.17 -12.43
CA ASN A 26 4.38 -6.33 -13.42
C ASN A 26 4.14 -4.83 -13.19
N LEU A 27 4.42 -4.39 -11.95
CA LEU A 27 4.18 -3.02 -11.52
C LEU A 27 5.45 -2.17 -11.67
N VAL A 28 5.29 -0.94 -12.13
CA VAL A 28 6.40 0.03 -12.16
C VAL A 28 6.83 0.40 -10.73
N GLN A 29 8.06 0.86 -10.57
CA GLN A 29 8.56 1.34 -9.27
C GLN A 29 7.74 2.55 -8.81
N LEU A 30 7.53 2.69 -7.50
CA LEU A 30 6.69 3.75 -6.93
C LEU A 30 7.17 5.15 -7.30
N LYS A 31 8.49 5.41 -7.18
CA LYS A 31 9.11 6.68 -7.60
C LYS A 31 8.77 7.04 -9.05
N LYS A 32 8.83 6.05 -9.95
CA LYS A 32 8.50 6.21 -11.37
C LYS A 32 7.00 6.41 -11.58
N ALA A 33 6.14 5.71 -10.83
CA ALA A 33 4.69 5.89 -10.90
C ALA A 33 4.28 7.32 -10.50
N ILE A 34 4.86 7.85 -9.41
CA ILE A 34 4.61 9.21 -8.95
C ILE A 34 5.09 10.22 -10.00
N ALA A 35 6.32 10.10 -10.50
CA ALA A 35 6.79 10.99 -11.56
C ALA A 35 5.88 10.95 -12.80
N HIS A 36 5.48 9.77 -13.24
CA HIS A 36 4.66 9.58 -14.44
C HIS A 36 3.17 9.92 -14.26
N ILE A 37 2.62 9.96 -13.04
CA ILE A 37 1.23 10.42 -12.83
C ILE A 37 1.13 11.93 -13.01
N HIS A 38 2.18 12.67 -12.64
CA HIS A 38 2.26 14.12 -12.79
C HIS A 38 2.77 14.53 -14.18
N PHE A 39 3.84 13.90 -14.67
CA PHE A 39 4.50 14.24 -15.93
C PHE A 39 4.73 12.98 -16.79
N PRO A 40 3.68 12.42 -17.42
CA PRO A 40 3.82 11.21 -18.23
C PRO A 40 4.55 11.50 -19.56
N PRO A 41 5.57 10.71 -19.94
CA PRO A 41 6.21 10.84 -21.24
C PRO A 41 5.33 10.32 -22.40
N ASN A 42 4.37 9.43 -22.10
CA ASN A 42 3.37 8.92 -23.04
C ASN A 42 2.18 8.30 -22.30
N GLN A 43 1.14 7.96 -23.06
CA GLN A 43 -0.10 7.40 -22.50
C GLN A 43 0.11 6.02 -21.84
N GLN A 44 1.02 5.18 -22.36
CA GLN A 44 1.31 3.89 -21.74
C GLN A 44 1.92 4.07 -20.35
N SER A 45 2.82 5.04 -20.21
CA SER A 45 3.48 5.39 -18.95
C SER A 45 2.50 5.92 -17.91
N LEU A 46 1.54 6.75 -18.34
CA LEU A 46 0.45 7.22 -17.48
C LEU A 46 -0.44 6.06 -17.01
N SER A 47 -0.79 5.15 -17.92
CA SER A 47 -1.61 3.97 -17.59
C SER A 47 -0.89 3.07 -16.58
N ALA A 48 0.40 2.80 -16.78
CA ALA A 48 1.21 2.01 -15.87
C ALA A 48 1.35 2.66 -14.48
N ALA A 49 1.51 3.98 -14.42
CA ALA A 49 1.53 4.74 -13.18
C ALA A 49 0.19 4.64 -12.44
N ARG A 50 -0.93 4.87 -13.13
CA ARG A 50 -2.27 4.70 -12.55
C ARG A 50 -2.49 3.30 -11.99
N ARG A 51 -2.14 2.27 -12.77
CA ARG A 51 -2.24 0.87 -12.32
C ARG A 51 -1.45 0.63 -11.04
N ARG A 52 -0.23 1.16 -10.95
CA ARG A 52 0.59 1.04 -9.73
C ARG A 52 -0.07 1.72 -8.54
N LEU A 53 -0.54 2.96 -8.68
CA LEU A 53 -1.11 3.70 -7.56
C LEU A 53 -2.44 3.12 -7.07
N ILE A 54 -3.31 2.68 -8.00
CA ILE A 54 -4.57 1.99 -7.66
C ILE A 54 -4.27 0.67 -6.93
N PHE A 55 -3.25 -0.07 -7.38
CA PHE A 55 -2.82 -1.28 -6.69
C PHE A 55 -2.37 -0.98 -5.26
N ASP A 56 -1.54 0.04 -5.06
CA ASP A 56 -1.01 0.41 -3.74
C ASP A 56 -2.15 0.80 -2.78
N GLU A 57 -3.14 1.56 -3.26
CA GLU A 57 -4.33 1.94 -2.47
C GLU A 57 -5.17 0.72 -2.07
N PHE A 58 -5.45 -0.16 -3.04
CA PHE A 58 -6.24 -1.36 -2.79
C PHE A 58 -5.51 -2.33 -1.85
N PHE A 59 -4.21 -2.53 -2.05
CA PHE A 59 -3.38 -3.37 -1.18
C PHE A 59 -3.36 -2.84 0.26
N CYS A 60 -3.21 -1.52 0.43
CA CYS A 60 -3.26 -0.87 1.74
C CYS A 60 -4.63 -1.07 2.41
N LEU A 61 -5.72 -0.88 1.66
CA LEU A 61 -7.07 -1.12 2.16
C LEU A 61 -7.25 -2.58 2.61
N GLN A 62 -6.83 -3.55 1.79
CA GLN A 62 -6.90 -4.97 2.12
C GLN A 62 -6.13 -5.30 3.40
N LEU A 63 -4.92 -4.76 3.55
CA LEU A 63 -4.09 -4.98 4.74
C LEU A 63 -4.78 -4.44 6.00
N ARG A 64 -5.34 -3.22 5.94
CA ARG A 64 -6.08 -2.62 7.05
C ARG A 64 -7.32 -3.43 7.42
N LEU A 65 -8.06 -3.94 6.44
CA LEU A 65 -9.22 -4.81 6.68
C LEU A 65 -8.81 -6.13 7.36
N LEU A 66 -7.70 -6.73 6.95
CA LEU A 66 -7.16 -7.94 7.57
C LEU A 66 -6.73 -7.69 9.01
N GLN A 67 -6.03 -6.59 9.28
CA GLN A 67 -5.63 -6.19 10.64
C GLN A 67 -6.85 -5.96 11.54
N ARG A 68 -7.87 -5.25 11.04
CA ARG A 68 -9.12 -5.04 11.78
C ARG A 68 -9.82 -6.36 12.09
N ARG A 69 -9.89 -7.28 11.13
CA ARG A 69 -10.48 -8.60 11.34
C ARG A 69 -9.71 -9.40 12.40
N GLU A 70 -8.38 -9.32 12.40
CA GLU A 70 -7.56 -10.01 13.40
C GLU A 70 -7.76 -9.43 14.80
N ALA A 71 -7.81 -8.11 14.94
CA ALA A 71 -8.10 -7.45 16.21
C ALA A 71 -9.47 -7.86 16.78
N LEU A 72 -10.51 -7.92 15.94
CA LEU A 72 -11.83 -8.39 16.35
C LEU A 72 -11.82 -9.86 16.83
N ARG A 73 -11.04 -10.72 16.15
CA ARG A 73 -10.87 -12.13 16.57
C ARG A 73 -10.15 -12.26 17.91
N GLN A 74 -9.15 -11.41 18.18
CA GLN A 74 -8.44 -11.40 19.45
C GLN A 74 -9.38 -11.00 20.60
N VAL A 75 -10.14 -9.92 20.43
CA VAL A 75 -11.13 -9.49 21.44
C VAL A 75 -12.15 -10.60 21.75
N GLN A 76 -12.64 -11.32 20.73
CA GLN A 76 -13.54 -12.46 20.94
C GLN A 76 -12.87 -13.61 21.70
N ARG A 77 -11.61 -13.93 21.39
CA ARG A 77 -10.83 -14.96 22.09
C ARG A 77 -10.60 -14.58 23.56
N ASP A 78 -10.24 -13.33 23.83
CA ASP A 78 -9.97 -12.86 25.19
C ASP A 78 -11.24 -12.88 26.04
N ALA A 79 -12.39 -12.49 25.46
CA ALA A 79 -13.69 -12.60 26.12
C ALA A 79 -14.04 -14.07 26.44
N LEU A 80 -13.85 -14.99 25.49
CA LEU A 80 -14.09 -16.43 25.72
C LEU A 80 -13.18 -17.00 26.82
N CYS A 81 -11.88 -16.65 26.80
CA CYS A 81 -10.96 -17.04 27.86
C CYS A 81 -11.43 -16.50 29.22
N HIS A 82 -11.79 -15.22 29.32
CA HIS A 82 -12.28 -14.64 30.57
C HIS A 82 -13.54 -15.35 31.08
N PHE A 83 -14.48 -15.69 30.20
CA PHE A 83 -15.68 -16.46 30.57
C PHE A 83 -15.35 -17.88 31.05
N ILE A 84 -14.38 -18.57 30.44
CA ILE A 84 -13.96 -19.91 30.86
C ILE A 84 -13.23 -19.88 32.20
N TYR A 85 -12.42 -18.85 32.48
CA TYR A 85 -11.70 -18.71 33.75
C TYR A 85 -12.53 -18.08 34.88
N ALA A 86 -13.75 -17.63 34.60
CA ALA A 86 -14.69 -17.06 35.59
C ALA A 86 -15.76 -18.05 36.08
N ILE A 87 -15.69 -19.32 35.64
CA ILE A 87 -16.50 -20.47 36.11
C ILE A 87 -15.58 -21.42 36.85
#